data_AF-A0A0J9VIE8-F1
#
_entry.id   AF-A0A0J9VIE8-F1
#
_cell.length_a   1.000
_cell.length_b   1.000
_cell.length_c   1.000
_cell.angle_alpha   90.00
_cell.angle_beta   90.00
_cell.angle_gamma   90.00
#
_symmetry.space_group_name_H-M   'P 1'
#
loop_
_entity.id
_entity.type
_entity.pdbx_description
1 polymer ?
#
loop_
_entity_poly.entity_id
_entity_poly.type
_entity_poly.pdbx_seq_one_letter_code
_entity_poly.pdbx_strand_id
1 'polypeptide(L)'
;MERDRALSFQAGDLEPGYNAKYNLLQETLRSMLKTPHVGSTGWIFFIAEILEWLDLRGDYDDYVQDPRYPWLHSFIVQDIVQAFAMIAMFFPDSNVTTLVTMFVNSSQCDEFRKSGVFDPKERSKVRPDRRTRTSYKFRDKEFWKEWKEFYKTYQTSVIAPAYMQNHPEVVLGMATASTEPHRPNKLDLFTNYEDQHGNFPMEFPPAFVDPSKWPKVIPTARSFSEKHSTARFALLRLWSAAHYYPFMVGMFNRRNTSFLDSRGRSWVWKFVPKDIRGNESVVEGD
;
A
#
# COMPACT_ATOMS: atom_id res chain seq x y z
N MET A 1 -4.29 -9.49 -5.17
CA MET A 1 -5.02 -8.30 -4.71
C MET A 1 -4.26 -6.98 -4.99
N GLU A 2 -2.98 -6.81 -4.62
CA GLU A 2 -2.21 -5.61 -5.05
C GLU A 2 -1.83 -5.62 -6.53
N ARG A 3 -1.46 -6.78 -7.09
CA ARG A 3 -1.29 -6.97 -8.54
C ARG A 3 -2.52 -6.54 -9.34
N ASP A 4 -3.71 -6.86 -8.84
CA ASP A 4 -4.99 -6.55 -9.49
C ASP A 4 -5.33 -5.05 -9.45
N ARG A 5 -4.88 -4.34 -8.38
CA ARG A 5 -5.03 -2.89 -8.25
C ARG A 5 -4.08 -2.12 -9.18
N ALA A 6 -2.85 -2.60 -9.34
CA ALA A 6 -1.89 -2.03 -10.30
C ALA A 6 -2.36 -2.19 -11.75
N LEU A 7 -2.94 -3.35 -12.09
CA LEU A 7 -3.53 -3.62 -13.41
C LEU A 7 -4.70 -2.69 -13.73
N SER A 8 -5.50 -2.32 -12.72
CA SER A 8 -6.65 -1.41 -12.89
C SER A 8 -6.24 0.01 -13.30
N PHE A 9 -5.13 0.51 -12.75
CA PHE A 9 -4.58 1.83 -13.10
C PHE A 9 -3.92 1.83 -14.48
N GLN A 10 -3.21 0.75 -14.83
CA GLN A 10 -2.61 0.59 -16.16
C GLN A 10 -3.66 0.34 -17.25
N ALA A 11 -4.80 -0.27 -16.92
CA ALA A 11 -5.90 -0.49 -17.85
C ALA A 11 -6.70 0.79 -18.18
N GLY A 12 -6.57 1.84 -17.38
CA GLY A 12 -7.15 3.15 -17.69
C GLY A 12 -6.39 3.80 -18.84
N ASP A 13 -6.96 3.81 -20.04
CA ASP A 13 -6.36 4.50 -21.20
C ASP A 13 -6.45 6.02 -20.93
N LEU A 14 -5.37 6.59 -20.40
CA LEU A 14 -5.28 8.02 -20.06
C LEU A 14 -5.26 8.91 -21.31
N GLU A 15 -4.94 8.33 -22.47
CA GLU A 15 -5.04 8.88 -23.81
C GLU A 15 -5.39 7.74 -24.79
N PRO A 16 -6.10 7.98 -25.90
CA PRO A 16 -6.37 6.96 -26.90
C PRO A 16 -5.10 6.24 -27.39
N GLY A 17 -5.07 4.93 -27.17
CA GLY A 17 -3.96 4.07 -27.55
C GLY A 17 -2.72 4.25 -26.69
N TYR A 18 -2.83 4.84 -25.49
CA TYR A 18 -1.73 5.00 -24.54
C TYR A 18 -1.09 3.65 -24.23
N ASN A 19 -1.90 2.62 -23.98
CA ASN A 19 -1.38 1.28 -23.68
C ASN A 19 -0.56 0.69 -24.84
N ALA A 20 -0.99 0.87 -26.08
CA ALA A 20 -0.24 0.43 -27.25
C ALA A 20 1.08 1.21 -27.41
N LYS A 21 1.04 2.53 -27.23
CA LYS A 21 2.23 3.40 -27.27
C LYS A 21 3.22 3.09 -26.14
N TYR A 22 2.71 2.80 -24.94
CA TYR A 22 3.50 2.41 -23.79
C TYR A 22 4.20 1.07 -24.04
N ASN A 23 3.48 0.08 -24.58
CA ASN A 23 4.07 -1.21 -24.94
C ASN A 23 5.14 -1.05 -26.02
N LEU A 24 4.87 -0.26 -27.06
CA LEU A 24 5.86 0.05 -28.10
C LEU A 24 7.12 0.71 -27.53
N LEU A 25 6.98 1.66 -26.60
CA LEU A 25 8.11 2.27 -25.90
C LEU A 25 8.89 1.24 -25.08
N GLN A 26 8.21 0.39 -24.32
CA GLN A 26 8.83 -0.64 -23.48
C GLN A 26 9.58 -1.69 -24.30
N GLU A 27 9.02 -2.12 -25.44
CA GLU A 27 9.67 -3.04 -26.37
C GLU A 27 10.89 -2.40 -27.04
N THR A 28 10.79 -1.12 -27.41
CA THR A 28 11.90 -0.34 -27.97
C THR A 28 13.04 -0.21 -26.94
N LEU A 29 12.72 0.13 -25.69
CA LEU A 29 13.69 0.23 -24.58
C LEU A 29 14.38 -1.11 -24.33
N ARG A 30 13.64 -2.22 -24.24
CA ARG A 30 14.22 -3.55 -24.05
C ARG A 30 15.12 -3.96 -25.20
N SER A 31 14.73 -3.66 -26.44
CA SER A 31 15.53 -3.95 -27.63
C SER A 31 16.82 -3.13 -27.65
N MET A 32 16.74 -1.85 -27.26
CA MET A 32 17.90 -0.98 -27.13
C MET A 32 18.89 -1.52 -26.11
N LEU A 33 18.42 -1.87 -24.91
CA LEU A 33 19.28 -2.37 -23.81
C LEU A 33 19.86 -3.76 -24.05
N LYS A 34 19.27 -4.56 -24.96
CA LYS A 34 19.78 -5.88 -25.36
C LYS A 34 20.73 -5.83 -26.56
N THR A 35 20.78 -4.72 -27.28
CA THR A 35 21.61 -4.60 -28.48
C THR A 35 23.07 -4.45 -28.08
N PRO A 36 24.00 -5.31 -28.55
CA PRO A 36 25.42 -5.15 -28.26
C PRO A 36 25.93 -3.80 -28.79
N HIS A 37 26.61 -3.03 -27.96
CA HIS A 37 27.14 -1.71 -28.33
C HIS A 37 28.64 -1.78 -28.64
N VAL A 38 29.06 -1.11 -29.71
CA VAL A 38 30.48 -0.83 -29.99
C VAL A 38 30.62 0.69 -30.12
N GLY A 39 31.23 1.34 -29.13
CA GLY A 39 31.37 2.79 -29.08
C GLY A 39 31.85 3.31 -27.72
N SER A 40 31.88 4.64 -27.55
CA SER A 40 32.36 5.30 -26.34
C SER A 40 31.55 4.91 -25.11
N THR A 41 32.25 4.59 -24.01
CA THR A 41 31.67 4.29 -22.68
C THR A 41 31.38 5.53 -21.85
N GLY A 42 31.47 6.74 -22.43
CA GLY A 42 31.29 8.02 -21.70
C GLY A 42 29.98 8.14 -20.91
N TRP A 43 28.90 7.50 -21.37
CA TRP A 43 27.62 7.47 -20.66
C TRP A 43 27.67 6.70 -19.33
N ILE A 44 28.59 5.74 -19.17
CA ILE A 44 28.81 5.01 -17.92
C ILE A 44 29.25 5.98 -16.83
N PHE A 45 30.10 6.95 -17.17
CA PHE A 45 30.54 7.99 -16.24
C PHE A 45 29.40 8.96 -15.87
N PHE A 46 28.50 9.28 -16.80
CA PHE A 46 27.30 10.06 -16.50
C PHE A 46 26.36 9.32 -15.51
N ILE A 47 26.21 8.01 -15.66
CA ILE A 47 25.46 7.18 -14.71
C ILE A 47 26.19 7.09 -13.36
N ALA A 48 27.52 6.96 -13.37
CA ALA A 48 28.33 6.95 -12.15
C ALA A 48 28.22 8.28 -11.38
N GLU A 49 28.23 9.42 -12.06
CA GLU A 49 28.02 10.75 -11.46
C GLU A 49 26.61 10.90 -10.85
N ILE A 50 25.57 10.35 -11.50
CA ILE A 50 24.21 10.33 -10.94
C ILE A 50 24.14 9.43 -9.70
N LEU A 51 24.77 8.26 -9.75
CA LEU A 51 24.85 7.34 -8.60
C LEU A 51 25.59 7.99 -7.42
N GLU A 52 26.72 8.64 -7.69
CA GLU A 52 27.48 9.40 -6.70
C GLU A 52 26.66 10.55 -6.12
N TRP A 53 25.99 11.34 -6.96
CA TRP A 53 25.12 12.44 -6.52
C TRP A 53 23.96 11.96 -5.62
N LEU A 54 23.45 10.76 -5.87
CA LEU A 54 22.38 10.13 -5.09
C LEU A 54 22.89 9.32 -3.89
N ASP A 55 24.21 9.28 -3.64
CA ASP A 55 24.87 8.44 -2.63
C ASP A 55 24.53 6.94 -2.76
N LEU A 56 24.40 6.48 -4.01
CA LEU A 56 24.08 5.09 -4.36
C LEU A 56 25.36 4.39 -4.83
N ARG A 57 25.74 3.30 -4.15
CA ARG A 57 26.88 2.49 -4.56
C ARG A 57 26.49 1.47 -5.63
N GLY A 58 27.33 1.35 -6.67
CA GLY A 58 27.13 0.45 -7.81
C GLY A 58 28.09 -0.75 -7.84
N ASP A 59 28.98 -0.88 -6.86
CA ASP A 59 30.05 -1.89 -6.74
C ASP A 59 29.65 -3.11 -5.89
N TYR A 60 28.36 -3.35 -5.70
CA TYR A 60 27.89 -4.51 -4.96
C TYR A 60 27.99 -5.79 -5.82
N ASP A 61 28.96 -6.63 -5.49
CA ASP A 61 29.14 -7.95 -6.12
C ASP A 61 28.08 -8.97 -5.67
N ASP A 62 27.47 -8.78 -4.49
CA ASP A 62 26.51 -9.70 -3.88
C ASP A 62 25.29 -9.01 -3.25
N TYR A 63 24.22 -9.77 -3.04
CA TYR A 63 23.02 -9.36 -2.30
C TYR A 63 23.38 -9.14 -0.82
N VAL A 64 23.58 -7.88 -0.42
CA VAL A 64 23.76 -7.52 0.99
C VAL A 64 22.39 -7.12 1.56
N GLN A 65 21.81 -7.94 2.45
CA GLN A 65 20.72 -7.45 3.31
C GLN A 65 21.30 -6.41 4.28
N ASP A 66 21.27 -5.13 3.90
CA ASP A 66 21.43 -4.04 4.87
C ASP A 66 20.02 -3.55 5.27
N PRO A 67 19.56 -3.80 6.51
CA PRO A 67 18.26 -3.35 6.98
C PRO A 67 18.10 -1.82 7.00
N ARG A 68 19.18 -1.05 6.86
CA ARG A 68 19.14 0.43 6.76
C ARG A 68 18.84 0.93 5.35
N TYR A 69 18.97 0.08 4.34
CA TYR A 69 18.74 0.42 2.93
C TYR A 69 17.84 -0.66 2.28
N PRO A 70 16.52 -0.64 2.57
CA PRO A 70 15.60 -1.73 2.21
C PRO A 70 15.30 -1.86 0.71
N TRP A 71 15.86 -1.00 -0.14
CA TRP A 71 15.64 -1.00 -1.58
C TRP A 71 16.87 -1.57 -2.29
N LEU A 72 16.66 -2.63 -3.06
CA LEU A 72 17.71 -3.42 -3.68
C LEU A 72 18.49 -2.64 -4.75
N HIS A 73 19.79 -2.43 -4.50
CA HIS A 73 20.69 -1.54 -5.26
C HIS A 73 20.89 -1.91 -6.75
N SER A 74 20.82 -3.20 -7.13
CA SER A 74 21.00 -3.62 -8.53
C SER A 74 19.83 -3.26 -9.45
N PHE A 75 18.61 -3.17 -8.91
CA PHE A 75 17.43 -2.69 -9.66
C PHE A 75 17.49 -1.18 -9.88
N ILE A 76 18.09 -0.43 -8.95
CA ILE A 76 18.21 1.03 -9.06
C ILE A 76 19.14 1.42 -10.22
N VAL A 77 20.25 0.70 -10.43
CA VAL A 77 21.12 0.93 -11.60
C VAL A 77 20.36 0.66 -12.90
N GLN A 78 19.57 -0.42 -12.96
CA GLN A 78 18.74 -0.73 -14.14
C GLN A 78 17.69 0.35 -14.39
N ASP A 79 17.05 0.87 -13.33
CA ASP A 79 16.06 1.93 -13.42
C ASP A 79 16.69 3.26 -13.85
N ILE A 80 17.88 3.59 -13.36
CA ILE A 80 18.64 4.78 -13.76
C ILE A 80 19.09 4.66 -15.22
N VAL A 81 19.58 3.50 -15.64
CA VAL A 81 19.95 3.23 -17.05
C VAL A 81 18.73 3.37 -17.95
N GLN A 82 17.58 2.81 -17.56
CA GLN A 82 16.32 2.96 -18.29
C GLN A 82 15.87 4.42 -18.37
N ALA A 83 15.93 5.15 -17.25
CA ALA A 83 15.58 6.56 -17.19
C ALA A 83 16.50 7.41 -18.07
N PHE A 84 17.82 7.18 -17.99
CA PHE A 84 18.80 7.82 -18.87
C PHE A 84 18.46 7.56 -20.34
N ALA A 85 18.24 6.29 -20.71
CA ALA A 85 17.96 5.92 -22.08
C ALA A 85 16.65 6.56 -22.59
N MET A 86 15.60 6.63 -21.78
CA MET A 86 14.35 7.32 -22.12
C MET A 86 14.55 8.82 -22.35
N ILE A 87 15.31 9.49 -21.47
CA ILE A 87 15.58 10.92 -21.57
C ILE A 87 16.46 11.20 -22.79
N ALA A 88 17.52 10.41 -22.98
CA ALA A 88 18.51 10.56 -24.04
C ALA A 88 17.91 10.59 -25.45
N MET A 89 16.80 9.87 -25.68
CA MET A 89 16.09 9.87 -26.97
C MET A 89 15.63 11.27 -27.40
N PHE A 90 15.41 12.20 -26.45
CA PHE A 90 14.91 13.55 -26.72
C PHE A 90 16.03 14.59 -26.89
N PHE A 91 17.30 14.20 -26.73
CA PHE A 91 18.45 15.09 -26.84
C PHE A 91 19.45 14.55 -27.89
N PRO A 92 19.07 14.46 -29.17
CA PRO A 92 19.88 13.81 -30.20
C PRO A 92 21.21 14.51 -30.48
N ASP A 93 21.30 15.82 -30.18
CA ASP A 93 22.48 16.66 -30.44
C ASP A 93 23.54 16.57 -29.32
N SER A 94 23.25 15.84 -28.23
CA SER A 94 24.19 15.67 -27.13
C SER A 94 25.20 14.57 -27.42
N ASN A 95 26.50 14.86 -27.22
CA ASN A 95 27.55 13.84 -27.37
C ASN A 95 27.35 12.63 -26.44
N VAL A 96 26.76 12.86 -25.25
CA VAL A 96 26.52 11.82 -24.24
C VAL A 96 25.43 10.81 -24.70
N THR A 97 24.55 11.22 -25.61
CA THR A 97 23.42 10.38 -26.08
C THR A 97 23.70 9.68 -27.41
N THR A 98 24.90 9.82 -27.98
CA THR A 98 25.27 9.32 -29.32
C THR A 98 24.79 7.90 -29.61
N LEU A 99 25.00 6.95 -28.68
CA LEU A 99 24.58 5.55 -28.85
C LEU A 99 23.07 5.39 -28.90
N VAL A 100 22.34 6.13 -28.06
CA VAL A 100 20.88 6.15 -28.06
C VAL A 100 20.36 6.76 -29.37
N THR A 101 20.97 7.85 -29.84
CA THR A 101 20.63 8.49 -31.12
C THR A 101 20.86 7.55 -32.30
N MET A 102 21.97 6.80 -32.32
CA MET A 102 22.26 5.78 -33.34
C MET A 102 21.19 4.68 -33.34
N PHE A 103 20.79 4.20 -32.17
CA PHE A 103 19.76 3.16 -32.05
C PHE A 103 18.38 3.67 -32.50
N VAL A 104 17.97 4.86 -32.06
CA VAL A 104 16.69 5.49 -32.46
C VAL A 104 16.63 5.69 -33.98
N ASN A 105 17.76 5.97 -34.64
CA ASN A 105 17.83 6.14 -36.09
C ASN A 105 17.92 4.82 -36.88
N SER A 106 18.08 3.68 -36.22
CA SER A 106 18.10 2.38 -36.86
C SER A 106 16.72 1.95 -37.36
N SER A 107 16.69 1.00 -38.30
CA SER A 107 15.44 0.42 -38.83
C SER A 107 14.58 -0.24 -37.74
N GLN A 108 15.18 -0.67 -36.63
CA GLN A 108 14.46 -1.28 -35.50
C GLN A 108 13.53 -0.29 -34.79
N CYS A 109 13.79 1.02 -34.91
CA CYS A 109 12.98 2.07 -34.29
C CYS A 109 12.07 2.79 -35.30
N ASP A 110 11.88 2.26 -36.52
CA ASP A 110 11.09 2.91 -37.57
C ASP A 110 9.65 3.21 -37.16
N GLU A 111 8.97 2.23 -36.56
CA GLU A 111 7.60 2.41 -36.06
C GLU A 111 7.55 3.43 -34.92
N PHE A 112 8.50 3.36 -33.98
CA PHE A 112 8.59 4.27 -32.86
C PHE A 112 8.88 5.72 -33.30
N ARG A 113 9.75 5.93 -34.28
CA ARG A 113 9.99 7.27 -34.86
C ARG A 113 8.74 7.83 -35.56
N LYS A 114 8.00 6.99 -36.28
CA LYS A 114 6.76 7.37 -36.96
C LYS A 114 5.58 7.61 -36.00
N SER A 115 5.69 7.23 -34.73
CA SER A 115 4.65 7.46 -33.72
C SER A 115 4.36 8.95 -33.44
N GLY A 116 5.26 9.85 -33.86
CA GLY A 116 5.15 11.29 -33.62
C GLY A 116 5.64 11.72 -32.23
N VAL A 117 6.19 10.81 -31.41
CA VAL A 117 6.66 11.11 -30.04
C VAL A 117 7.69 12.24 -29.98
N PHE A 118 8.56 12.32 -31.01
CA PHE A 118 9.64 13.30 -31.17
C PHE A 118 9.22 14.58 -31.90
N ASP A 119 7.94 14.77 -32.19
CA ASP A 119 7.44 15.99 -32.83
C ASP A 119 6.53 16.79 -31.87
N PRO A 120 7.11 17.59 -30.96
CA PRO A 120 6.32 18.41 -30.03
C PRO A 120 5.39 19.39 -30.75
N LYS A 121 5.76 19.87 -31.95
CA LYS A 121 4.96 20.85 -32.70
C LYS A 121 3.69 20.18 -33.22
N GLU A 122 3.80 19.05 -33.90
CA GLU A 122 2.62 18.31 -34.37
C GLU A 122 1.79 17.78 -33.20
N ARG A 123 2.44 17.26 -32.14
CA ARG A 123 1.72 16.83 -30.92
C ARG A 123 0.96 17.97 -30.25
N SER A 124 1.47 19.20 -30.30
CA SER A 124 0.79 20.36 -29.72
C SER A 124 -0.48 20.77 -30.49
N LYS A 125 -0.61 20.39 -31.76
CA LYS A 125 -1.80 20.69 -32.58
C LYS A 125 -3.01 19.87 -32.15
N VAL A 126 -2.77 18.67 -31.61
CA VAL A 126 -3.82 17.80 -31.11
C VAL A 126 -3.94 18.02 -29.61
N ARG A 127 -5.11 18.46 -29.16
CA ARG A 127 -5.40 18.50 -27.74
C ARG A 127 -5.33 17.05 -27.22
N PRO A 128 -4.49 16.73 -26.22
CA PRO A 128 -4.52 15.42 -25.59
C PRO A 128 -5.95 15.12 -25.18
N ASP A 129 -6.36 13.86 -25.23
CA ASP A 129 -7.65 13.50 -24.68
C ASP A 129 -7.68 13.90 -23.20
N ARG A 130 -8.69 14.67 -22.83
CA ARG A 130 -8.80 15.22 -21.48
C ARG A 130 -10.14 14.83 -20.95
N ARG A 131 -10.13 14.28 -19.73
CA ARG A 131 -11.36 14.15 -18.97
C ARG A 131 -12.06 15.51 -18.89
N THR A 132 -13.38 15.47 -19.02
CA THR A 132 -14.18 16.66 -18.79
C THR A 132 -13.92 17.21 -17.39
N ARG A 133 -13.92 18.54 -17.23
CA ARG A 133 -13.75 19.23 -15.94
C ARG A 133 -14.85 18.89 -14.91
N THR A 134 -15.86 18.12 -15.30
CA THR A 134 -16.99 17.71 -14.48
C THR A 134 -16.49 16.87 -13.30
N SER A 135 -16.55 17.45 -12.10
CA SER A 135 -16.23 16.75 -10.87
C SER A 135 -17.26 15.65 -10.58
N TYR A 136 -16.91 14.70 -9.69
CA TYR A 136 -17.77 13.56 -9.36
C TYR A 136 -19.22 13.96 -9.04
N LYS A 137 -19.38 15.11 -8.35
CA LYS A 137 -20.67 15.63 -7.84
C LYS A 137 -21.62 16.04 -8.97
N PHE A 138 -21.09 16.44 -10.12
CA PHE A 138 -21.87 16.96 -11.25
C PHE A 138 -21.93 15.99 -12.43
N ARG A 139 -21.39 14.76 -12.28
CA ARG A 139 -21.55 13.70 -13.28
C ARG A 139 -22.91 13.04 -13.12
N ASP A 140 -23.45 12.57 -14.24
CA ASP A 140 -24.70 11.81 -14.23
C ASP A 140 -24.59 10.57 -13.34
N LYS A 141 -25.68 10.19 -12.68
CA LYS A 141 -25.68 9.07 -11.74
C LYS A 141 -25.43 7.73 -12.44
N GLU A 142 -25.85 7.58 -13.69
CA GLU A 142 -25.65 6.39 -14.53
C GLU A 142 -24.19 6.21 -14.94
N PHE A 143 -23.41 7.30 -15.07
CA PHE A 143 -21.96 7.22 -15.36
C PHE A 143 -21.20 6.36 -14.34
N TRP A 144 -21.68 6.34 -13.09
CA TRP A 144 -21.08 5.59 -12.00
C TRP A 144 -21.74 4.24 -11.77
N LYS A 145 -22.67 3.80 -12.62
CA LYS A 145 -23.50 2.61 -12.36
C LYS A 145 -22.66 1.36 -12.15
N GLU A 146 -21.78 1.02 -13.09
CA GLU A 146 -20.88 -0.13 -12.99
C GLU A 146 -19.92 -0.02 -11.78
N TRP A 147 -19.37 1.18 -11.53
CA TRP A 147 -18.49 1.39 -10.38
C TRP A 147 -19.23 1.29 -9.04
N LYS A 148 -20.49 1.73 -8.96
CA LYS A 148 -21.37 1.54 -7.81
C LYS A 148 -21.79 0.08 -7.66
N GLU A 149 -21.96 -0.63 -8.77
CA GLU A 149 -22.19 -2.08 -8.81
C GLU A 149 -20.97 -2.83 -8.27
N PHE A 150 -19.75 -2.41 -8.62
CA PHE A 150 -18.48 -2.92 -8.09
C PHE A 150 -18.25 -2.56 -6.61
N TYR A 151 -18.58 -1.34 -6.20
CA TYR A 151 -18.48 -0.93 -4.79
C TYR A 151 -19.51 -1.64 -3.90
N LYS A 152 -20.68 -1.99 -4.43
CA LYS A 152 -21.60 -2.92 -3.76
C LYS A 152 -20.92 -4.28 -3.52
N THR A 153 -19.91 -4.65 -4.29
CA THR A 153 -19.16 -5.90 -4.16
C THR A 153 -17.95 -5.81 -3.19
N TYR A 154 -17.33 -4.63 -2.96
CA TYR A 154 -16.03 -4.52 -2.25
C TYR A 154 -15.90 -3.38 -1.22
N GLN A 155 -16.99 -2.86 -0.64
CA GLN A 155 -16.92 -1.83 0.40
C GLN A 155 -15.92 -2.18 1.52
N THR A 156 -14.94 -1.31 1.71
CA THR A 156 -14.00 -1.15 2.83
C THR A 156 -14.73 -0.77 4.12
N SER A 157 -15.77 -1.52 4.44
CA SER A 157 -16.44 -1.41 5.70
C SER A 157 -15.56 -2.07 6.76
N VAL A 158 -15.25 -1.33 7.82
CA VAL A 158 -14.55 -1.84 9.01
C VAL A 158 -15.28 -3.08 9.54
N ILE A 159 -16.60 -3.08 9.37
CA ILE A 159 -17.52 -4.18 9.62
C ILE A 159 -18.13 -4.61 8.29
N ALA A 160 -18.07 -5.88 7.90
CA ALA A 160 -18.79 -6.41 6.74
C ALA A 160 -19.83 -7.45 7.18
N PRO A 161 -20.83 -7.78 6.35
CA PRO A 161 -21.67 -8.96 6.61
C PRO A 161 -20.80 -10.20 6.80
N ALA A 162 -21.11 -11.02 7.81
CA ALA A 162 -20.35 -12.23 8.12
C ALA A 162 -20.63 -13.39 7.15
N TYR A 163 -21.76 -13.33 6.42
CA TYR A 163 -22.27 -14.40 5.56
C TYR A 163 -22.31 -15.78 6.25
N MET A 164 -22.74 -15.83 7.51
CA MET A 164 -22.92 -17.06 8.30
C MET A 164 -24.29 -17.10 8.97
N GLN A 165 -24.68 -18.25 9.55
CA GLN A 165 -25.95 -18.40 10.23
C GLN A 165 -26.07 -17.37 11.36
N ASN A 166 -27.18 -16.64 11.35
CA ASN A 166 -27.54 -15.63 12.34
C ASN A 166 -27.99 -16.28 13.66
N HIS A 167 -27.07 -16.98 14.34
CA HIS A 167 -27.35 -17.73 15.56
C HIS A 167 -26.24 -17.55 16.60
N PRO A 168 -26.56 -17.35 17.90
CA PRO A 168 -25.56 -17.18 18.97
C PRO A 168 -24.57 -18.34 19.12
N GLU A 169 -24.98 -19.57 18.78
CA GLU A 169 -24.06 -20.72 18.81
C GLU A 169 -23.04 -20.73 17.66
N VAL A 170 -23.25 -19.93 16.61
CA VAL A 170 -22.42 -19.90 15.40
C VAL A 170 -21.56 -18.64 15.33
N VAL A 171 -22.09 -17.51 15.80
CA VAL A 171 -21.48 -16.18 15.78
C VAL A 171 -20.97 -15.83 17.18
N LEU A 172 -19.69 -15.51 17.32
CA LEU A 172 -19.05 -15.43 18.64
C LEU A 172 -19.47 -14.19 19.45
N GLY A 173 -19.61 -13.04 18.79
CA GLY A 173 -19.89 -11.78 19.45
C GLY A 173 -21.38 -11.41 19.51
N MET A 174 -21.75 -10.59 20.50
CA MET A 174 -23.04 -9.90 20.56
C MET A 174 -22.81 -8.40 20.74
N ALA A 175 -23.24 -7.60 19.77
CA ALA A 175 -23.16 -6.15 19.86
C ALA A 175 -24.19 -5.62 20.85
N THR A 176 -23.71 -4.77 21.76
CA THR A 176 -24.51 -4.11 22.77
C THR A 176 -24.13 -2.62 22.85
N ALA A 177 -25.05 -1.81 23.34
CA ALA A 177 -24.80 -0.40 23.61
C ALA A 177 -24.74 -0.19 25.13
N SER A 178 -23.65 0.39 25.62
CA SER A 178 -23.46 0.67 27.04
C SER A 178 -22.66 1.96 27.24
N THR A 179 -22.42 2.35 28.49
CA THR A 179 -21.69 3.57 28.86
C THR A 179 -20.43 3.21 29.62
N GLU A 180 -19.37 3.99 29.44
CA GLU A 180 -18.14 3.88 30.23
C GLU A 180 -18.23 4.67 31.55
N PRO A 181 -17.61 4.23 32.65
CA PRO A 181 -17.67 4.92 33.95
C PRO A 181 -17.23 6.39 33.91
N HIS A 182 -16.27 6.74 33.05
CA HIS A 182 -15.75 8.10 32.90
C HIS A 182 -16.62 8.99 31.98
N ARG A 183 -17.64 8.43 31.32
CA ARG A 183 -18.57 9.14 30.43
C ARG A 183 -19.99 8.53 30.51
N PRO A 184 -20.63 8.55 31.69
CA PRO A 184 -21.88 7.83 31.95
C PRO A 184 -23.08 8.28 31.11
N ASN A 185 -22.99 9.46 30.47
CA ASN A 185 -24.07 10.01 29.64
C ASN A 185 -23.86 9.77 28.13
N LYS A 186 -22.87 8.97 27.75
CA LYS A 186 -22.54 8.69 26.35
C LYS A 186 -22.54 7.19 26.11
N LEU A 187 -23.46 6.73 25.27
CA LEU A 187 -23.52 5.36 24.80
C LEU A 187 -22.45 5.10 23.74
N ASP A 188 -21.86 3.92 23.81
CA ASP A 188 -20.87 3.40 22.88
C ASP A 188 -21.19 1.95 22.51
N LEU A 189 -20.60 1.52 21.39
CA LEU A 189 -20.73 0.17 20.89
C LEU A 189 -19.72 -0.73 21.61
N PHE A 190 -20.21 -1.84 22.14
CA PHE A 190 -19.39 -2.93 22.67
C PHE A 190 -19.79 -4.22 21.97
N THR A 191 -18.87 -5.16 21.90
CA THR A 191 -19.14 -6.52 21.42
C THR A 191 -18.78 -7.52 22.52
N ASN A 192 -19.77 -8.16 23.13
CA ASN A 192 -19.50 -9.22 24.10
C ASN A 192 -19.13 -10.50 23.36
N TYR A 193 -17.89 -10.98 23.51
CA TYR A 193 -17.39 -12.24 22.95
C TYR A 193 -17.39 -13.40 23.97
N GLU A 194 -18.15 -13.28 25.05
CA GLU A 194 -18.35 -14.35 26.02
C GLU A 194 -18.98 -15.59 25.35
N ASP A 195 -18.27 -16.71 25.43
CA ASP A 195 -18.72 -17.98 24.87
C ASP A 195 -19.71 -18.68 25.83
N GLN A 196 -20.98 -18.25 25.77
CA GLN A 196 -22.05 -18.74 26.62
C GLN A 196 -22.34 -20.25 26.48
N HIS A 197 -21.92 -20.84 25.36
CA HIS A 197 -22.18 -22.24 25.04
C HIS A 197 -20.94 -23.15 25.19
N GLY A 198 -19.77 -22.59 25.48
CA GLY A 198 -18.52 -23.34 25.59
C GLY A 198 -18.03 -23.94 24.27
N ASN A 199 -18.50 -23.43 23.13
CA ASN A 199 -18.19 -23.95 21.80
C ASN A 199 -16.82 -23.50 21.28
N PHE A 200 -16.23 -22.47 21.88
CA PHE A 200 -15.00 -21.80 21.47
C PHE A 200 -14.05 -21.64 22.67
N PRO A 201 -13.58 -22.77 23.25
CA PRO A 201 -12.67 -22.71 24.40
C PRO A 201 -11.38 -21.99 24.01
N MET A 202 -11.00 -21.02 24.84
CA MET A 202 -9.75 -20.27 24.68
C MET A 202 -8.86 -20.53 25.89
N GLU A 203 -7.71 -21.14 25.64
CA GLU A 203 -6.69 -21.37 26.66
C GLU A 203 -5.69 -20.20 26.66
N PHE A 204 -5.50 -19.62 27.84
CA PHE A 204 -4.49 -18.59 28.03
C PHE A 204 -3.21 -19.22 28.57
N PRO A 205 -2.04 -18.83 28.07
CA PRO A 205 -0.78 -19.20 28.69
C PRO A 205 -0.77 -18.79 30.17
N PRO A 206 -0.14 -19.55 31.08
CA PRO A 206 -0.01 -19.17 32.49
C PRO A 206 0.66 -17.80 32.72
N ALA A 207 1.41 -17.31 31.73
CA ALA A 207 2.06 -16.00 31.74
C ALA A 207 1.13 -14.84 31.36
N PHE A 208 -0.10 -15.10 30.89
CA PHE A 208 -1.05 -14.03 30.54
C PHE A 208 -1.54 -13.33 31.81
N VAL A 209 -1.21 -12.05 31.95
CA VAL A 209 -1.56 -11.23 33.11
C VAL A 209 -2.64 -10.22 32.71
N ASP A 210 -3.70 -10.16 33.51
CA ASP A 210 -4.79 -9.19 33.34
C ASP A 210 -4.27 -7.74 33.24
N PRO A 211 -4.75 -6.92 32.27
CA PRO A 211 -4.31 -5.53 32.09
C PRO A 211 -4.43 -4.66 33.34
N SER A 212 -5.37 -4.94 34.25
CA SER A 212 -5.50 -4.23 35.53
C SER A 212 -4.30 -4.44 36.46
N LYS A 213 -3.54 -5.52 36.26
CA LYS A 213 -2.33 -5.87 37.00
C LYS A 213 -1.06 -5.35 36.32
N TRP A 214 -1.14 -4.78 35.11
CA TRP A 214 0.02 -4.23 34.42
C TRP A 214 0.60 -3.03 35.18
N PRO A 215 1.93 -2.85 35.14
CA PRO A 215 2.56 -1.72 35.78
C PRO A 215 2.08 -0.41 35.14
N LYS A 216 1.65 0.55 35.97
CA LYS A 216 1.25 1.87 35.50
C LYS A 216 2.50 2.63 35.03
N VAL A 217 2.65 2.77 33.71
CA VAL A 217 3.85 3.32 33.05
C VAL A 217 4.27 4.68 33.62
N ILE A 218 3.32 5.61 33.79
CA ILE A 218 3.64 6.98 34.24
C ILE A 218 4.17 7.00 35.70
N PRO A 219 3.49 6.43 36.70
CA PRO A 219 4.04 6.30 38.05
C PRO A 219 5.41 5.61 38.08
N THR A 220 5.57 4.51 37.34
CA THR A 220 6.84 3.77 37.30
C THR A 220 7.98 4.61 36.72
N ALA A 221 7.74 5.30 35.60
CA ALA A 221 8.74 6.17 34.98
C ALA A 221 9.11 7.35 35.89
N ARG A 222 8.14 7.92 36.61
CA ARG A 222 8.37 9.00 37.57
C ARG A 222 9.29 8.54 38.71
N SER A 223 8.96 7.42 39.36
CA SER A 223 9.79 6.83 40.42
C SER A 223 11.20 6.46 39.95
N PHE A 224 11.36 6.06 38.68
CA PHE A 224 12.68 5.80 38.11
C PHE A 224 13.48 7.09 37.90
N SER A 225 12.84 8.14 37.36
CA SER A 225 13.51 9.42 37.11
C SER A 225 14.01 10.11 38.39
N GLU A 226 13.33 9.90 39.53
CA GLU A 226 13.77 10.41 40.84
C GLU A 226 15.11 9.79 41.27
N LYS A 227 15.36 8.53 40.92
CA LYS A 227 16.60 7.81 41.23
C LYS A 227 17.70 8.02 40.19
N HIS A 228 17.32 8.43 38.99
CA HIS A 228 18.22 8.58 37.85
C HIS A 228 17.98 9.93 37.16
N SER A 229 18.65 10.98 37.63
CA SER A 229 18.46 12.37 37.19
C SER A 229 18.74 12.61 35.70
N THR A 230 19.53 11.75 35.07
CA THR A 230 19.83 11.77 33.63
C THR A 230 18.83 10.99 32.78
N ALA A 231 17.92 10.21 33.39
CA ALA A 231 16.94 9.43 32.65
C ALA A 231 15.97 10.33 31.87
N ARG A 232 15.66 9.94 30.64
CA ARG A 232 14.66 10.58 29.77
C ARG A 232 13.76 9.49 29.22
N PHE A 233 12.45 9.75 29.24
CA PHE A 233 11.44 8.81 28.75
C PHE A 233 10.71 9.44 27.57
N ALA A 234 10.44 8.63 26.55
CA ALA A 234 9.50 8.94 25.49
C ALA A 234 8.41 7.87 25.49
N LEU A 235 7.15 8.29 25.44
CA LEU A 235 6.01 7.38 25.35
C LEU A 235 5.42 7.49 23.94
N LEU A 236 5.52 6.40 23.18
CA LEU A 236 4.83 6.28 21.90
C LEU A 236 3.41 5.76 22.17
N ARG A 237 2.39 6.55 21.85
CA ARG A 237 1.00 6.09 21.89
C ARG A 237 0.55 5.76 20.48
N LEU A 238 0.30 4.49 20.21
CA LEU A 238 -0.34 4.08 18.96
C LEU A 238 -1.78 4.61 18.94
N TRP A 239 -2.08 5.49 17.99
CA TRP A 239 -3.45 5.95 17.77
C TRP A 239 -4.23 4.81 17.10
N SER A 240 -5.26 4.31 17.78
CA SER A 240 -6.18 3.30 17.26
C SER A 240 -7.61 3.74 17.52
N ALA A 241 -8.53 3.29 16.66
CA ALA A 241 -9.95 3.55 16.85
C ALA A 241 -10.42 2.96 18.20
N ALA A 242 -11.51 3.49 18.75
CA ALA A 242 -12.03 3.05 20.04
C ALA A 242 -12.41 1.55 20.06
N HIS A 243 -12.75 0.97 18.90
CA HIS A 243 -13.33 -0.38 18.81
C HIS A 243 -12.41 -1.43 18.18
N TYR A 244 -11.30 -1.03 17.54
CA TYR A 244 -10.42 -1.97 16.84
C TYR A 244 -8.98 -1.48 16.78
N TYR A 245 -8.04 -2.43 16.74
CA TYR A 245 -6.65 -2.18 16.37
C TYR A 245 -6.54 -2.15 14.85
N PRO A 246 -5.71 -1.30 14.24
CA PRO A 246 -5.52 -1.24 12.79
C PRO A 246 -4.78 -2.47 12.23
N PHE A 247 -4.89 -3.63 12.88
CA PHE A 247 -4.38 -4.91 12.43
C PHE A 247 -5.45 -5.65 11.61
N MET A 248 -5.23 -5.75 10.30
CA MET A 248 -6.21 -6.39 9.41
C MET A 248 -6.25 -7.89 9.66
N VAL A 249 -7.45 -8.41 9.86
CA VAL A 249 -7.65 -9.85 10.06
C VAL A 249 -7.72 -10.53 8.68
N GLY A 250 -6.80 -11.47 8.47
CA GLY A 250 -6.78 -12.33 7.30
C GLY A 250 -8.13 -13.02 7.10
N MET A 251 -8.55 -13.19 5.84
CA MET A 251 -9.91 -13.62 5.49
C MET A 251 -10.38 -14.87 6.25
N PHE A 252 -9.50 -15.86 6.44
CA PHE A 252 -9.79 -17.11 7.15
C PHE A 252 -10.03 -16.92 8.66
N ASN A 253 -9.45 -15.90 9.27
CA ASN A 253 -9.54 -15.62 10.71
C ASN A 253 -10.69 -14.66 11.06
N ARG A 254 -11.39 -14.09 10.07
CA ARG A 254 -12.48 -13.13 10.29
C ARG A 254 -13.71 -13.73 10.96
N ARG A 255 -13.88 -15.05 10.92
CA ARG A 255 -14.95 -15.71 11.67
C ARG A 255 -14.83 -15.44 13.17
N ASN A 256 -13.60 -15.41 13.69
CA ASN A 256 -13.34 -15.19 15.11
C ASN A 256 -13.70 -13.77 15.55
N THR A 257 -13.81 -12.83 14.60
CA THR A 257 -14.22 -11.44 14.87
C THR A 257 -15.70 -11.19 14.54
N SER A 258 -16.50 -12.24 14.35
CA SER A 258 -17.91 -12.12 14.02
C SER A 258 -18.76 -11.69 15.22
N PHE A 259 -19.86 -10.97 14.96
CA PHE A 259 -20.82 -10.58 15.98
C PHE A 259 -22.25 -10.42 15.44
N LEU A 260 -23.24 -10.60 16.31
CA LEU A 260 -24.65 -10.34 16.06
C LEU A 260 -25.01 -8.92 16.46
N ASP A 261 -25.85 -8.24 15.68
CA ASP A 261 -26.49 -6.99 16.13
C ASP A 261 -27.81 -7.24 16.88
N SER A 262 -28.42 -6.17 17.40
CA SER A 262 -29.68 -6.25 18.16
C SER A 262 -30.90 -6.73 17.36
N ARG A 263 -30.76 -6.91 16.05
CA ARG A 263 -31.76 -7.52 15.15
C ARG A 263 -31.37 -8.95 14.77
N GLY A 264 -30.33 -9.51 15.39
CA GLY A 264 -29.81 -10.84 15.12
C GLY A 264 -29.06 -10.96 13.79
N ARG A 265 -28.63 -9.87 13.15
CA ARG A 265 -27.88 -9.95 11.87
C ARG A 265 -26.38 -10.16 12.16
N SER A 266 -25.72 -11.02 11.38
CA SER A 266 -24.30 -11.34 11.54
C SER A 266 -23.38 -10.41 10.76
N TRP A 267 -22.32 -9.99 11.44
CA TRP A 267 -21.31 -9.06 10.97
C TRP A 267 -19.90 -9.56 11.34
N VAL A 268 -18.86 -9.11 10.64
CA VAL A 268 -17.46 -9.40 10.95
C VAL A 268 -16.65 -8.13 10.94
N TRP A 269 -15.75 -7.98 11.91
CA TRP A 269 -14.72 -6.97 11.83
C TRP A 269 -13.64 -7.40 10.84
N LYS A 270 -13.21 -6.49 9.95
CA LYS A 270 -12.04 -6.69 9.08
C LYS A 270 -10.72 -6.42 9.80
N PHE A 271 -10.80 -5.80 10.98
CA PHE A 271 -9.69 -5.48 11.87
C PHE A 271 -9.87 -6.19 13.21
N VAL A 272 -8.82 -6.33 14.01
CA VAL A 272 -8.92 -6.97 15.34
C VAL A 272 -9.78 -6.09 16.26
N PRO A 273 -10.95 -6.58 16.73
CA PRO A 273 -11.78 -5.85 17.68
C PRO A 273 -11.05 -5.70 19.01
N LYS A 274 -11.25 -4.58 19.71
CA LYS A 274 -10.69 -4.37 21.06
C LYS A 274 -11.43 -5.12 22.16
N ASP A 275 -12.64 -5.61 21.87
CA ASP A 275 -13.42 -6.40 22.83
C ASP A 275 -13.17 -7.91 22.65
N ILE A 276 -12.45 -8.34 21.61
CA ILE A 276 -12.16 -9.77 21.42
C ILE A 276 -11.18 -10.25 22.48
N ARG A 277 -11.50 -11.39 23.09
CA ARG A 277 -10.71 -11.97 24.17
C ARG A 277 -9.26 -12.25 23.72
N GLY A 278 -8.29 -11.82 24.53
CA GLY A 278 -6.86 -12.10 24.31
C GLY A 278 -6.16 -11.18 23.32
N ASN A 279 -6.82 -10.14 22.80
CA ASN A 279 -6.19 -9.16 21.92
C ASN A 279 -5.13 -8.31 22.61
N GLU A 280 -5.07 -8.32 23.94
CA GLU A 280 -4.11 -7.57 24.72
C GLU A 280 -2.68 -8.08 24.46
N SER A 281 -2.56 -9.37 24.10
CA SER A 281 -1.31 -10.00 23.67
C SER A 281 -0.80 -9.51 22.30
N VAL A 282 -1.67 -8.95 21.45
CA VAL A 282 -1.29 -8.37 20.14
C VAL A 282 -0.46 -7.10 20.33
N VAL A 283 -0.47 -6.50 21.52
CA VAL A 283 0.34 -5.33 21.87
C VAL A 283 1.68 -5.72 22.53
N GLU A 284 1.83 -6.97 22.99
CA GLU A 284 3.07 -7.47 23.61
C GLU A 284 4.05 -8.08 22.61
N GLY A 285 3.60 -8.42 21.40
CA GLY A 285 4.43 -8.97 20.33
C GLY A 285 4.98 -7.89 19.40
N ASP A 286 5.98 -7.14 19.87
CA ASP A 286 7.03 -6.47 19.09
C ASP A 286 8.21 -6.12 20.03
#